data_AF-A0A6B0X3C7-F1
#
_entry.id   AF-A0A6B0X3C7-F1
#
_cell.length_a   1.000
_cell.length_b   1.000
_cell.length_c   1.000
_cell.angle_alpha   90.00
_cell.angle_beta   90.00
_cell.angle_gamma   90.00
#
_symmetry.space_group_name_H-M   'P 1'
#
loop_
_entity.id
_entity.type
_entity.pdbx_description
1 polymer ?
#
loop_
_entity_poly.entity_id
_entity_poly.type
_entity_poly.pdbx_seq_one_letter_code
_entity_poly.pdbx_strand_id
1 'polypeptide(L)'
;IIGGPLCVSASDGQRLHDKIAPLLEEGTPVVLSFERVDILISAFLNAAIGQLYGELSEDRLDKLLSFRDLAPDDREILTHVVDNAKAYFSRPEDFDRAWKDELGDEE
;
A
#
# COMPACT_ATOMS: atom_id res chain seq x y z
N ILE A 1 7.84 -8.67 8.20
CA ILE A 1 7.05 -7.60 8.86
C ILE A 1 5.67 -8.12 9.25
N ILE A 2 4.87 -8.65 8.32
CA ILE A 2 3.55 -9.27 8.62
C ILE A 2 3.66 -10.72 9.09
N GLY A 3 4.72 -11.44 8.68
CA GLY A 3 5.14 -12.69 9.32
C GLY A 3 4.24 -13.91 9.06
N GLY A 4 3.21 -13.77 8.23
CA GLY A 4 2.31 -14.84 7.82
C GLY A 4 1.97 -14.79 6.33
N PRO A 5 1.34 -15.84 5.78
CA PRO A 5 1.06 -15.97 4.35
C PRO A 5 -0.20 -15.22 3.88
N LEU A 6 -0.97 -14.67 4.80
CA LEU A 6 -2.24 -13.99 4.52
C LEU A 6 -2.06 -12.49 4.67
N CYS A 7 -2.11 -11.77 3.55
CA CYS A 7 -2.11 -10.32 3.47
C CYS A 7 -3.52 -9.86 3.07
N VAL A 8 -4.47 -10.09 3.99
CA VAL A 8 -5.92 -9.98 3.73
C VAL A 8 -6.64 -8.93 4.55
N SER A 9 -6.00 -8.33 5.55
CA SER A 9 -6.62 -7.36 6.45
C SER A 9 -6.04 -5.96 6.23
N ALA A 10 -6.91 -4.94 6.32
CA ALA A 10 -6.45 -3.54 6.31
C ALA A 10 -5.57 -3.22 7.52
N SER A 11 -5.83 -3.84 8.68
CA SER A 11 -5.05 -3.63 9.90
C SER A 11 -3.63 -4.18 9.80
N ASP A 12 -3.41 -5.33 9.15
CA ASP A 12 -2.06 -5.79 8.83
C ASP A 12 -1.40 -4.89 7.79
N GLY A 13 -2.16 -4.40 6.81
CA GLY A 13 -1.68 -3.41 5.84
C GLY A 13 -1.16 -2.15 6.53
N GLN A 14 -1.94 -1.59 7.45
CA GLN A 14 -1.57 -0.42 8.25
C GLN A 14 -0.30 -0.66 9.08
N ARG A 15 -0.16 -1.84 9.70
CA ARG A 15 1.06 -2.19 10.45
C ARG A 15 2.31 -2.24 9.56
N LEU A 16 2.16 -2.65 8.30
CA LEU A 16 3.25 -2.59 7.34
C LEU A 16 3.57 -1.14 7.01
N HIS A 17 2.55 -0.34 6.70
CA HIS A 17 2.68 1.08 6.41
C HIS A 17 3.44 1.83 7.50
N ASP A 18 3.00 1.73 8.74
CA ASP A 18 3.56 2.46 9.90
C ASP A 18 5.05 2.17 10.11
N LYS A 19 5.54 1.04 9.60
CA LYS A 19 6.96 0.68 9.66
C LYS A 19 7.77 1.22 8.49
N ILE A 20 7.17 1.37 7.30
CA ILE A 20 7.91 1.74 6.09
C ILE A 20 7.80 3.22 5.75
N ALA A 21 6.69 3.89 6.08
CA ALA A 21 6.51 5.31 5.80
C ALA A 21 7.62 6.18 6.42
N PRO A 22 7.99 6.04 7.71
CA PRO A 22 9.07 6.84 8.28
C PRO A 22 10.43 6.59 7.61
N LEU A 23 10.70 5.34 7.20
CA LEU A 23 11.94 5.00 6.50
C LEU A 23 12.02 5.68 5.14
N LEU A 24 10.90 5.68 4.39
CA LEU A 24 10.79 6.33 3.09
C LEU A 24 10.87 7.86 3.22
N GLU A 25 10.28 8.43 4.27
CA GLU A 25 10.38 9.85 4.62
C GLU A 25 11.83 10.28 4.90
N GLU A 26 12.60 9.44 5.58
CA GLU A 26 14.04 9.64 5.84
C GLU A 26 14.93 9.40 4.61
N GLY A 27 14.36 8.93 3.49
CA GLY A 27 15.10 8.64 2.26
C GLY A 27 15.79 7.28 2.27
N THR A 28 15.41 6.38 3.18
CA THR A 28 15.92 5.01 3.25
C THR A 28 15.18 4.12 2.25
N PRO A 29 15.87 3.45 1.31
CA PRO A 29 15.22 2.52 0.40
C PRO A 29 14.64 1.31 1.12
N VAL A 30 13.39 0.95 0.80
CA VAL A 30 12.64 -0.18 1.32
C VAL A 30 12.36 -1.18 0.20
N VAL A 31 12.63 -2.45 0.50
CA VAL A 31 12.31 -3.57 -0.39
C VAL A 31 11.30 -4.48 0.30
N LEU A 32 10.10 -4.58 -0.26
CA LEU A 32 9.07 -5.49 0.22
C LEU A 32 9.14 -6.82 -0.54
N SER A 33 9.31 -7.92 0.19
CA SER A 33 9.31 -9.28 -0.37
C SER A 33 7.99 -9.98 -0.05
N PHE A 34 7.44 -10.65 -1.07
CA PHE A 34 6.18 -11.41 -1.02
C PHE A 34 6.42 -12.92 -1.12
N GLU A 35 7.66 -13.40 -0.92
CA GLU A 35 8.09 -14.79 -1.13
C GLU A 35 7.24 -15.84 -0.38
N ARG A 36 6.63 -15.46 0.75
CA ARG A 36 5.81 -16.34 1.58
C ARG A 36 4.36 -15.89 1.70
N VAL A 37 3.90 -15.06 0.77
CA VAL A 37 2.52 -14.58 0.72
C VAL A 37 1.77 -15.48 -0.25
N ASP A 38 0.73 -16.15 0.25
CA ASP A 38 -0.12 -17.03 -0.56
C ASP A 38 -1.39 -16.30 -1.02
N ILE A 39 -1.88 -15.35 -0.21
CA ILE A 39 -3.09 -14.57 -0.51
C ILE A 39 -2.80 -13.09 -0.24
N LEU A 40 -2.97 -12.29 -1.28
CA LEU A 40 -2.86 -10.84 -1.25
C LEU A 40 -4.15 -10.23 -1.80
N ILE A 41 -4.73 -9.26 -1.10
CA ILE A 41 -5.94 -8.57 -1.58
C ILE A 41 -5.75 -7.05 -1.59
N SER A 42 -6.61 -6.37 -2.34
CA SER A 42 -6.60 -4.91 -2.49
C SER A 42 -6.71 -4.16 -1.17
N ALA A 43 -7.56 -4.59 -0.23
CA ALA A 43 -7.73 -3.93 1.06
C ALA A 43 -6.41 -3.82 1.86
N PHE A 44 -5.62 -4.90 1.88
CA PHE A 44 -4.29 -4.88 2.49
C PHE A 44 -3.35 -3.92 1.76
N LEU A 45 -3.32 -3.98 0.43
CA LEU A 45 -2.44 -3.15 -0.40
C LEU A 45 -2.82 -1.66 -0.35
N ASN A 46 -4.09 -1.32 -0.27
CA ASN A 46 -4.57 0.06 -0.12
C ASN A 46 -4.04 0.65 1.20
N ALA A 47 -4.23 -0.07 2.30
CA ALA A 47 -3.76 0.35 3.62
C ALA A 47 -2.22 0.35 3.74
N ALA A 48 -1.52 -0.59 3.09
CA ALA A 48 -0.07 -0.67 3.16
C ALA A 48 0.66 0.30 2.23
N ILE A 49 0.20 0.40 0.97
CA ILE A 49 0.92 1.02 -0.15
C ILE A 49 0.13 2.17 -0.76
N GLY A 50 -1.19 2.01 -0.92
CA GLY A 50 -2.04 3.03 -1.55
C GLY A 50 -1.94 4.38 -0.85
N GLN A 51 -2.04 4.40 0.47
CA GLN A 51 -1.97 5.66 1.23
C GLN A 51 -0.62 6.39 1.16
N LEU A 52 0.48 5.68 0.86
CA LEU A 52 1.80 6.32 0.69
C LEU A 52 1.79 7.37 -0.42
N TYR A 53 0.94 7.22 -1.44
CA TYR A 53 0.82 8.19 -2.54
C TYR A 53 0.11 9.49 -2.13
N GLY A 54 -0.53 9.53 -0.96
CA GLY A 54 -1.04 10.75 -0.34
C GLY A 54 -0.03 11.45 0.57
N GLU A 55 1.00 10.73 1.02
CA GLU A 55 2.00 11.20 1.98
C GLU A 55 3.32 11.60 1.30
N LEU A 56 3.70 10.87 0.26
CA LEU A 56 4.96 11.00 -0.45
C LEU A 56 4.71 11.19 -1.95
N SER A 57 5.55 12.00 -2.59
CA SER A 57 5.49 12.19 -4.05
C SER A 57 5.84 10.89 -4.79
N GLU A 58 5.18 10.65 -5.92
CA GLU A 58 5.44 9.50 -6.80
C GLU A 58 6.93 9.29 -7.13
N ASP A 59 7.66 10.36 -7.49
CA ASP A 59 9.11 10.27 -7.80
C ASP A 59 9.95 9.74 -6.62
N ARG A 60 9.54 10.02 -5.38
CA ARG A 60 10.20 9.48 -4.19
C ARG A 60 9.88 8.00 -4.00
N LEU A 61 8.61 7.62 -4.16
CA LEU A 61 8.19 6.23 -4.02
C LEU A 61 8.83 5.36 -5.09
N ASP A 62 8.91 5.80 -6.33
CA ASP A 62 9.55 5.06 -7.43
C ASP A 62 11.05 4.81 -7.20
N LYS A 63 11.73 5.70 -6.45
CA LYS A 63 13.16 5.57 -6.13
C LYS A 63 13.42 4.74 -4.87
N LEU A 64 12.53 4.82 -3.89
CA LEU A 64 12.77 4.32 -2.54
C LEU A 64 12.00 3.02 -2.25
N LEU A 65 10.89 2.76 -2.93
CA LEU A 65 10.06 1.57 -2.69
C LEU A 65 10.17 0.60 -3.87
N SER A 66 10.49 -0.65 -3.57
CA SER A 66 10.53 -1.72 -4.56
C SER A 66 9.96 -3.01 -4.03
N PHE A 67 9.48 -3.85 -4.95
CA PHE A 67 8.77 -5.08 -4.65
C PHE A 67 9.49 -6.28 -5.26
N ARG A 68 9.63 -7.38 -4.51
CA ARG A 68 10.21 -8.65 -4.95
C ARG A 68 9.27 -9.81 -4.63
N ASP A 69 9.43 -10.89 -5.39
CA ASP A 69 8.71 -12.15 -5.18
C ASP A 69 7.18 -12.04 -5.30
N LEU A 70 6.69 -11.03 -6.04
CA LEU A 70 5.28 -10.89 -6.39
C LEU A 70 4.92 -11.86 -7.51
N ALA A 71 3.86 -12.64 -7.30
CA ALA A 71 3.23 -13.42 -8.36
C ALA A 71 2.67 -12.48 -9.46
N PRO A 72 2.55 -12.95 -10.72
CA PRO A 72 1.99 -12.14 -11.80
C PRO A 72 0.61 -11.57 -11.49
N ASP A 73 -0.29 -12.38 -10.93
CA ASP A 73 -1.66 -11.99 -10.59
C ASP A 73 -1.66 -10.92 -9.47
N ASP A 74 -0.81 -11.09 -8.44
CA ASP A 74 -0.64 -10.11 -7.36
C ASP A 74 -0.08 -8.77 -7.85
N ARG A 75 0.78 -8.81 -8.89
CA ARG A 75 1.31 -7.60 -9.51
C ARG A 75 0.22 -6.81 -10.22
N GLU A 76 -0.76 -7.48 -10.82
CA GLU A 76 -1.92 -6.82 -11.43
C GLU A 76 -2.74 -6.08 -10.35
N ILE A 77 -3.02 -6.75 -9.23
CA ILE A 77 -3.72 -6.14 -8.08
C ILE A 77 -2.95 -4.91 -7.57
N LEU A 78 -1.63 -5.04 -7.35
CA LEU A 78 -0.79 -3.93 -6.91
C LEU A 78 -0.82 -2.76 -7.90
N THR A 79 -0.74 -3.04 -9.20
CA THR A 79 -0.77 -2.00 -10.23
C THR A 79 -2.09 -1.22 -10.17
N HIS A 80 -3.22 -1.93 -10.08
CA HIS A 80 -4.53 -1.28 -9.93
C HIS A 80 -4.64 -0.44 -8.67
N VAL A 81 -4.13 -0.92 -7.54
CA VAL A 81 -4.10 -0.16 -6.27
C VAL A 81 -3.29 1.11 -6.42
N VAL A 82 -2.09 1.02 -7.00
CA VAL A 82 -1.20 2.18 -7.21
C VAL A 82 -1.84 3.19 -8.16
N ASP A 83 -2.39 2.76 -9.29
CA ASP A 83 -3.03 3.64 -10.25
C ASP A 83 -4.25 4.36 -9.65
N ASN A 84 -5.07 3.63 -8.89
CA ASN A 84 -6.21 4.20 -8.18
C ASN A 84 -5.76 5.22 -7.12
N ALA A 85 -4.72 4.91 -6.34
CA ALA A 85 -4.17 5.81 -5.34
C ALA A 85 -3.62 7.10 -5.97
N LYS A 86 -2.84 6.99 -7.06
CA LYS A 86 -2.35 8.16 -7.81
C LYS A 86 -3.51 9.01 -8.34
N ALA A 87 -4.51 8.38 -8.94
CA ALA A 87 -5.70 9.08 -9.43
C ALA A 87 -6.43 9.80 -8.29
N TYR A 88 -6.59 9.13 -7.14
CA TYR A 88 -7.24 9.65 -5.94
C TYR A 88 -6.50 10.86 -5.36
N PHE A 89 -5.19 10.74 -5.08
CA PHE A 89 -4.41 11.80 -4.44
C PHE A 89 -4.01 12.93 -5.39
N SER A 90 -4.15 12.75 -6.71
CA SER A 90 -3.96 13.83 -7.69
C SER A 90 -5.11 14.84 -7.73
N ARG A 91 -6.25 14.57 -7.06
CA ARG A 91 -7.47 15.40 -7.10
C ARG A 91 -7.98 15.73 -5.68
N PRO A 92 -7.44 16.77 -5.02
CA PRO A 92 -7.73 17.09 -3.63
C PRO A 92 -9.16 17.58 -3.33
N GLU A 93 -9.98 17.92 -4.33
CA GLU A 93 -11.28 18.58 -4.10
C GLU A 93 -12.49 17.63 -3.91
N ASP A 94 -12.40 16.34 -4.25
CA ASP A 94 -13.61 15.52 -4.40
C ASP A 94 -13.80 14.36 -3.39
N PHE A 95 -12.79 13.88 -2.67
CA PHE A 95 -12.84 12.46 -2.28
C PHE A 95 -12.50 12.06 -0.83
N ASP A 96 -12.71 12.95 0.15
CA ASP A 96 -12.64 12.61 1.60
C ASP A 96 -13.66 11.54 2.07
N ARG A 97 -14.61 11.13 1.21
CA ARG A 97 -15.65 10.13 1.52
C ARG A 97 -15.22 8.67 1.33
N ALA A 98 -14.42 8.36 0.31
CA ALA A 98 -14.19 6.96 -0.07
C ALA A 98 -13.25 6.21 0.90
N TRP A 99 -12.32 6.92 1.53
CA TRP A 99 -11.35 6.34 2.47
C TRP A 99 -11.98 5.96 3.82
N LYS A 100 -13.01 6.72 4.25
CA LYS A 100 -13.75 6.43 5.48
C LYS A 100 -14.60 5.18 5.37
N ASP A 101 -15.10 4.85 4.18
CA ASP A 101 -15.93 3.66 3.98
C ASP A 101 -15.09 2.37 3.97
N GLU A 102 -13.84 2.42 3.51
CA GLU A 102 -12.98 1.22 3.40
C GLU A 102 -12.20 0.89 4.69
N LEU A 103 -12.02 1.88 5.59
CA LEU A 103 -11.49 1.70 6.94
C LEU A 103 -12.57 1.71 8.04
N GLY A 104 -13.84 1.91 7.66
CA GLY A 104 -14.93 2.25 8.56
C GLY A 104 -15.93 1.15 8.88
N ASP A 105 -15.64 -0.12 8.60
CA ASP A 105 -16.47 -1.23 9.08
C ASP A 105 -15.86 -1.85 10.36
N GLU A 106 -15.79 -1.03 11.42
CA GLU A 106 -15.81 -1.51 12.81
C GLU A 106 -16.84 -0.69 13.60
N GLU A 107 -18.14 -1.01 13.41
CA GLU A 107 -19.14 -0.97 14.49
C GLU A 107 -20.23 -2.04 14.30
#